data_AF-A0A9E4AWV3-F1
#
_entry.id   AF-A0A9E4AWV3-F1
#
_cell.length_a   1.000
_cell.length_b   1.000
_cell.length_c   1.000
_cell.angle_alpha   90.00
_cell.angle_beta   90.00
_cell.angle_gamma   90.00
#
_symmetry.space_group_name_H-M   'P 1'
#
loop_
_entity.id
_entity.type
_entity.pdbx_description
1 polymer ?
#
loop_
_entity_poly.entity_id
_entity_poly.type
_entity_poly.pdbx_seq_one_letter_code
_entity_poly.pdbx_strand_id
1 'polypeptide(L)'
;MHLRAALSDGTVFARHIPDRADIKRKQRALSRCQLGSNRRMKRRQALARACYSDRVRQHHALHRLTNEIVTYHGKWLALEDLDIQAMTASASGTVANPGRGVKQKAGLNRSILEQNWGMFITQLDYKAASAGGQVVRVDPKHTTQ
;
A
#
# COMPACT_ATOMS: atom_id res chain seq x y z
N MET A 1 -4.48 -11.97 -6.86
CA MET A 1 -5.51 -11.63 -5.87
C MET A 1 -5.37 -10.14 -5.53
N HIS A 2 -6.42 -9.33 -5.76
CA HIS A 2 -6.42 -7.87 -5.53
C HIS A 2 -7.20 -7.50 -4.26
N LEU A 3 -7.08 -8.33 -3.22
CA LEU A 3 -7.73 -8.12 -1.94
C LEU A 3 -6.95 -7.10 -1.09
N ARG A 4 -7.66 -6.22 -0.40
CA ARG A 4 -7.12 -5.26 0.58
C ARG A 4 -7.44 -5.65 2.02
N ALA A 5 -8.71 -5.95 2.28
CA ALA A 5 -9.21 -6.31 3.60
C ALA A 5 -10.27 -7.41 3.44
N ALA A 6 -10.35 -8.28 4.44
CA ALA A 6 -11.42 -9.23 4.64
C ALA A 6 -11.93 -9.04 6.06
N LEU A 7 -13.25 -9.10 6.24
CA LEU A 7 -13.90 -9.00 7.55
C LEU A 7 -14.33 -10.38 8.03
N SER A 8 -14.67 -10.47 9.32
CA SER A 8 -15.10 -11.72 9.98
C SER A 8 -16.41 -12.29 9.42
N ASP A 9 -17.23 -11.46 8.79
CA ASP A 9 -18.47 -11.86 8.11
C ASP A 9 -18.23 -12.39 6.68
N GLY A 10 -16.97 -12.49 6.25
CA GLY A 10 -16.60 -12.94 4.91
C GLY A 10 -16.68 -11.86 3.82
N THR A 11 -17.06 -10.62 4.15
CA THR A 11 -16.99 -9.52 3.18
C THR A 11 -15.54 -9.20 2.83
N VAL A 12 -15.32 -8.97 1.54
CA VAL A 12 -13.99 -8.74 0.97
C VAL A 12 -13.95 -7.42 0.23
N PHE A 13 -12.92 -6.62 0.51
CA PHE A 13 -12.72 -5.34 -0.15
C PHE A 13 -11.54 -5.41 -1.12
N ALA A 14 -11.80 -5.04 -2.37
CA ALA A 14 -10.78 -4.95 -3.39
C ALA A 14 -9.90 -3.69 -3.22
N ARG A 15 -8.64 -3.80 -3.63
CA ARG A 15 -7.71 -2.67 -3.66
C ARG A 15 -7.82 -1.89 -4.98
N HIS A 16 -7.49 -0.60 -4.94
CA HIS A 16 -7.25 0.19 -6.16
C HIS A 16 -6.11 -0.44 -6.98
N ILE A 17 -6.35 -0.65 -8.27
CA ILE A 17 -5.37 -1.23 -9.19
C ILE A 17 -4.70 -0.07 -9.96
N PRO A 18 -3.38 0.13 -9.78
CA PRO A 18 -2.68 1.18 -10.48
C PRO A 18 -2.47 0.84 -11.95
N ASP A 19 -2.49 1.84 -12.84
CA ASP A 19 -2.12 1.67 -14.25
C ASP A 19 -0.59 1.55 -14.39
N ARG A 20 -0.10 0.33 -14.13
CA ARG A 20 1.33 0.02 -14.23
C ARG A 20 1.85 0.11 -15.65
N ALA A 21 1.00 -0.13 -16.65
CA ALA A 21 1.42 -0.14 -18.04
C ALA A 21 1.81 1.28 -18.47
N ASP A 22 0.98 2.27 -18.16
CA ASP A 22 1.31 3.67 -18.45
C ASP A 22 2.53 4.16 -17.66
N ILE A 23 2.58 3.89 -16.35
CA ILE A 23 3.73 4.28 -15.52
C ILE A 23 5.03 3.68 -16.07
N LYS A 24 5.03 2.38 -16.40
CA LYS A 24 6.20 1.68 -16.97
C LYS A 24 6.60 2.24 -18.34
N ARG A 25 5.62 2.58 -19.19
CA ARG A 25 5.84 3.24 -20.49
C ARG A 25 6.53 4.59 -20.31
N LYS A 26 6.06 5.42 -19.37
CA LYS A 26 6.69 6.73 -19.07
C LYS A 26 8.08 6.58 -18.46
N GLN A 27 8.30 5.59 -17.58
CA GLN A 27 9.63 5.27 -17.03
C GLN A 27 10.62 4.89 -18.14
N ARG A 28 10.23 4.00 -19.07
CA ARG A 28 11.04 3.62 -20.24
C ARG A 28 11.33 4.81 -21.16
N ALA A 29 10.35 5.68 -21.38
CA ALA A 29 10.56 6.88 -22.18
C ALA A 29 11.56 7.83 -21.50
N LEU A 30 11.52 7.96 -20.17
CA LEU A 30 12.46 8.78 -19.42
C LEU A 30 13.89 8.21 -19.43
N SER A 31 14.06 6.89 -19.29
CA SER A 31 15.38 6.25 -19.26
C SER A 31 16.14 6.41 -20.58
N ARG A 32 15.43 6.49 -21.70
CA ARG A 32 16.00 6.70 -23.05
C ARG A 32 16.39 8.15 -23.34
N CYS A 33 16.16 9.10 -22.43
CA CYS A 33 16.50 10.50 -22.65
C CYS A 33 17.89 10.86 -22.11
N GLN A 34 18.63 11.64 -22.89
CA GLN A 34 19.88 12.26 -22.48
C GLN A 34 19.69 13.07 -21.20
N LEU A 35 20.62 12.89 -20.26
CA LEU A 35 20.69 13.63 -19.00
C LEU A 35 20.72 15.15 -19.28
N GLY A 36 20.03 15.94 -18.46
CA GLY A 36 19.97 17.41 -18.62
C GLY A 36 19.08 17.94 -19.75
N SER A 37 18.67 17.12 -20.72
CA SER A 37 17.86 17.62 -21.85
C SER A 37 16.46 18.12 -21.45
N ASN A 38 15.97 19.16 -22.13
CA ASN A 38 14.60 19.68 -21.95
C ASN A 38 13.52 18.60 -22.18
N ARG A 39 13.77 17.65 -23.09
CA ARG A 39 12.89 16.51 -23.34
C ARG A 39 12.82 15.57 -22.13
N ARG A 40 13.95 15.32 -21.45
CA ARG A 40 14.01 14.54 -20.20
C ARG A 40 13.19 15.21 -19.10
N MET A 41 13.33 16.52 -18.94
CA MET A 41 12.56 17.31 -17.98
C MET A 41 11.04 17.15 -18.18
N LYS A 42 10.56 17.33 -19.41
CA LYS A 42 9.14 17.14 -19.76
C LYS A 42 8.65 15.71 -19.45
N ARG A 43 9.43 14.68 -19.80
CA ARG A 43 9.06 13.28 -19.51
C ARG A 43 9.08 12.96 -18.02
N ARG A 44 10.01 13.54 -17.26
CA ARG A 44 10.07 13.39 -15.79
C ARG A 44 8.81 13.97 -15.15
N GLN A 45 8.38 15.16 -15.57
CA GLN A 45 7.13 15.78 -15.11
C GLN A 45 5.91 14.92 -15.47
N ALA A 46 5.84 14.39 -16.69
CA ALA A 46 4.75 13.52 -17.11
C ALA A 46 4.68 12.22 -16.28
N LEU A 47 5.84 11.61 -15.97
CA LEU A 47 5.91 10.47 -15.05
C LEU A 47 5.44 10.83 -13.65
N ALA A 48 5.94 11.95 -13.10
CA ALA A 48 5.56 12.42 -11.77
C ALA A 48 4.04 12.66 -11.66
N ARG A 49 3.44 13.29 -12.68
CA ARG A 49 1.99 13.49 -12.77
C ARG A 49 1.22 12.16 -12.76
N ALA A 50 1.63 11.19 -13.57
CA ALA A 50 0.97 9.88 -13.62
C ALA A 50 1.03 9.16 -12.25
N CYS A 51 2.20 9.14 -11.61
CA CYS A 51 2.35 8.58 -10.27
C CYS A 51 1.53 9.34 -9.22
N TYR A 52 1.48 10.67 -9.29
CA TYR A 52 0.69 11.48 -8.39
C TYR A 52 -0.81 11.21 -8.53
N SER A 53 -1.33 11.23 -9.76
CA SER A 53 -2.75 10.94 -10.02
C SER A 53 -3.14 9.55 -9.53
N ASP A 54 -2.25 8.56 -9.67
CA ASP A 54 -2.49 7.22 -9.15
C ASP A 54 -2.54 7.17 -7.62
N ARG A 55 -1.62 7.85 -6.94
CA ARG A 55 -1.65 8.01 -5.48
C ARG A 55 -2.93 8.67 -4.99
N VAL A 56 -3.38 9.73 -5.67
CA VAL A 56 -4.63 10.42 -5.34
C VAL A 56 -5.84 9.47 -5.47
N ARG A 57 -5.92 8.70 -6.57
CA ARG A 57 -6.98 7.69 -6.74
C ARG A 57 -6.94 6.62 -5.67
N GLN A 58 -5.75 6.12 -5.34
CA GLN A 58 -5.57 5.14 -4.29
C GLN A 58 -5.99 5.67 -2.92
N HIS A 59 -5.65 6.92 -2.61
CA HIS A 59 -6.02 7.59 -1.36
C HIS A 59 -7.53 7.82 -1.26
N HIS A 60 -8.15 8.28 -2.35
CA HIS A 60 -9.60 8.42 -2.43
C HIS A 60 -10.32 7.08 -2.25
N ALA A 61 -9.82 6.01 -2.89
CA ALA A 61 -10.36 4.67 -2.72
C ALA A 61 -10.22 4.18 -1.26
N LEU A 62 -9.10 4.46 -0.59
CA LEU A 62 -8.93 4.19 0.84
C LEU A 62 -9.95 4.93 1.69
N HIS A 63 -10.20 6.22 1.41
CA HIS A 63 -11.19 6.98 2.17
C HIS A 63 -12.60 6.43 2.01
N ARG A 64 -13.00 6.07 0.79
CA ARG A 64 -14.31 5.46 0.56
C ARG A 64 -14.46 4.15 1.33
N LEU A 65 -13.47 3.27 1.22
CA LEU A 65 -13.47 1.97 1.86
C LEU A 65 -13.47 2.08 3.39
N THR A 66 -12.64 2.94 3.98
CA THR A 66 -12.61 3.13 5.44
C THR A 66 -13.88 3.79 5.98
N ASN A 67 -14.51 4.70 5.21
CA ASN A 67 -15.83 5.22 5.56
C ASN A 67 -16.88 4.10 5.56
N GLU A 68 -16.87 3.26 4.52
CA GLU A 68 -17.80 2.14 4.37
C GLU A 68 -17.67 1.15 5.53
N ILE A 69 -16.44 0.77 5.89
CA ILE A 69 -16.18 -0.11 7.03
C ILE A 69 -16.76 0.47 8.33
N VAL A 70 -16.42 1.71 8.66
CA VAL A 70 -16.86 2.34 9.92
C VAL A 70 -18.39 2.54 9.93
N THR A 71 -18.99 2.84 8.79
CA THR A 71 -20.44 3.09 8.69
C THR A 71 -21.25 1.80 8.82
N TYR A 72 -20.84 0.72 8.16
CA TYR A 72 -21.65 -0.51 8.06
C TYR A 72 -21.23 -1.61 9.04
N HIS A 73 -19.94 -1.73 9.36
CA HIS A 73 -19.41 -2.82 10.19
C HIS A 73 -19.09 -2.37 11.62
N GLY A 74 -19.28 -1.08 11.92
CA GLY A 74 -19.30 -0.56 13.28
C GLY A 74 -18.09 0.30 13.63
N LYS A 75 -18.22 0.92 14.81
CA LYS A 75 -17.27 1.91 15.33
C LYS A 75 -16.16 1.26 16.16
N TRP A 76 -16.32 -0.01 16.52
CA TRP A 76 -15.37 -0.81 17.29
C TRP A 76 -14.77 -1.86 16.37
N LEU A 77 -13.51 -1.64 15.99
CA LEU A 77 -12.83 -2.50 15.01
C LEU A 77 -11.63 -3.15 15.67
N ALA A 78 -11.42 -4.44 15.41
CA ALA A 78 -10.21 -5.15 15.81
C ALA A 78 -9.33 -5.36 14.57
N LEU A 79 -8.05 -4.99 14.66
CA LEU A 79 -7.05 -5.22 13.62
C LEU A 79 -5.87 -5.98 14.21
N GLU A 80 -5.30 -6.89 13.44
CA GLU A 80 -4.05 -7.55 13.83
C GLU A 80 -2.91 -6.51 13.97
N ASP A 81 -2.14 -6.65 15.05
CA ASP A 81 -0.94 -5.85 15.29
C ASP A 81 0.24 -6.40 14.53
N LEU A 82 0.17 -6.28 13.20
CA LEU A 82 1.26 -6.68 12.33
C LEU A 82 2.36 -5.62 12.36
N ASP A 83 3.59 -6.03 12.66
CA ASP A 83 4.77 -5.19 12.49
C ASP A 83 5.09 -5.03 10.99
N ILE A 84 4.39 -4.09 10.35
CA ILE A 84 4.55 -3.79 8.92
C ILE A 84 5.99 -3.38 8.61
N GLN A 85 6.70 -2.72 9.53
CA GLN A 85 8.07 -2.29 9.32
C GLN A 85 9.00 -3.51 9.24
N ALA A 86 8.92 -4.43 10.20
CA ALA A 86 9.68 -5.67 10.16
C ALA A 86 9.29 -6.54 8.95
N MET A 87 7.99 -6.63 8.63
CA MET A 87 7.50 -7.38 7.46
C MET A 87 8.02 -6.83 6.13
N THR A 88 8.32 -5.53 6.05
CA THR A 88 8.82 -4.88 4.82
C THR A 88 10.31 -4.61 4.82
N ALA A 89 11.02 -5.06 5.87
CA ALA A 89 12.48 -4.99 5.93
C ALA A 89 13.14 -5.71 4.75
N SER A 90 14.25 -5.16 4.27
CA SER A 90 15.02 -5.74 3.19
C SER A 90 15.74 -7.00 3.66
N ALA A 91 15.78 -8.02 2.82
CA ALA A 91 16.67 -9.17 3.03
C ALA A 91 18.08 -8.93 2.45
N SER A 92 18.37 -7.75 1.91
CA SER A 92 19.71 -7.41 1.40
C SER A 92 20.73 -7.42 2.53
N GLY A 93 21.80 -8.19 2.35
CA GLY A 93 22.95 -8.19 3.24
C GLY A 93 24.05 -7.24 2.80
N THR A 94 25.22 -7.37 3.40
CA THR A 94 26.43 -6.62 3.06
C THR A 94 27.30 -7.39 2.07
N VAL A 95 28.42 -6.80 1.64
CA VAL A 95 29.41 -7.49 0.79
C VAL A 95 30.01 -8.70 1.52
N ALA A 96 30.31 -8.54 2.82
CA ALA A 96 30.88 -9.62 3.64
C ALA A 96 29.84 -10.70 3.97
N ASN A 97 28.58 -10.32 4.20
CA ASN A 97 27.48 -11.24 4.52
C ASN A 97 26.31 -11.00 3.57
N PRO A 98 26.32 -11.61 2.37
CA PRO A 98 25.29 -11.38 1.37
C PRO A 98 23.95 -11.98 1.81
N GLY A 99 22.88 -11.24 1.52
CA GLY A 99 21.51 -11.67 1.82
C GLY A 99 21.04 -12.83 0.94
N ARG A 100 20.17 -13.69 1.47
CA ARG A 100 19.53 -14.78 0.72
C ARG A 100 18.08 -14.41 0.37
N GLY A 101 17.60 -14.87 -0.78
CA GLY A 101 16.21 -14.65 -1.20
C GLY A 101 15.83 -13.19 -1.45
N VAL A 102 16.81 -12.29 -1.64
CA VAL A 102 16.60 -10.83 -1.72
C VAL A 102 15.55 -10.44 -2.77
N LYS A 103 15.59 -11.06 -3.96
CA LYS A 103 14.63 -10.79 -5.04
C LYS A 103 13.21 -11.23 -4.69
N GLN A 104 13.06 -12.39 -4.03
CA GLN A 104 11.77 -12.91 -3.59
C GLN A 104 11.19 -11.99 -2.50
N LYS A 105 11.99 -11.65 -1.48
CA LYS A 105 11.59 -10.72 -0.42
C LYS A 105 11.24 -9.34 -0.97
N ALA A 106 12.02 -8.81 -1.92
CA ALA A 106 11.69 -7.53 -2.55
C ALA A 106 10.36 -7.57 -3.34
N GLY A 107 10.00 -8.72 -3.92
CA GLY A 107 8.69 -8.95 -4.52
C GLY A 107 7.57 -8.94 -3.48
N LEU A 108 7.74 -9.68 -2.39
CA LEU A 108 6.81 -9.72 -1.27
C LEU A 108 6.61 -8.35 -0.63
N ASN A 109 7.70 -7.65 -0.30
CA ASN A 109 7.65 -6.31 0.30
C ASN A 109 6.89 -5.33 -0.59
N ARG A 110 7.11 -5.38 -1.91
CA ARG A 110 6.34 -4.56 -2.85
C ARG A 110 4.85 -4.87 -2.79
N SER A 111 4.47 -6.15 -2.73
CA SER A 111 3.07 -6.56 -2.65
C SER A 111 2.39 -6.09 -1.35
N ILE A 112 3.12 -6.09 -0.23
CA ILE A 112 2.66 -5.59 1.08
C ILE A 112 2.52 -4.07 1.04
N LEU A 113 3.56 -3.35 0.60
CA LEU A 113 3.56 -1.88 0.54
C LEU A 113 2.47 -1.34 -0.40
N GLU A 114 2.20 -2.03 -1.51
CA GLU A 114 1.10 -1.68 -2.43
C GLU A 114 -0.28 -1.69 -1.76
N GLN A 115 -0.46 -2.39 -0.63
CA GLN A 115 -1.72 -2.38 0.10
C GLN A 115 -1.98 -1.06 0.82
N ASN A 116 -0.93 -0.30 1.16
CA ASN A 116 -0.96 0.92 1.96
C ASN A 116 -1.61 0.72 3.35
N TRP A 117 -1.26 -0.35 4.05
CA TRP A 117 -1.83 -0.66 5.37
C TRP A 117 -1.61 0.44 6.41
N GLY A 118 -0.45 1.10 6.43
CA GLY A 118 -0.22 2.22 7.35
C GLY A 118 -1.29 3.31 7.22
N MET A 119 -1.52 3.80 5.99
CA MET A 119 -2.56 4.81 5.72
C MET A 119 -3.96 4.28 5.98
N PHE A 120 -4.23 3.02 5.62
CA PHE A 120 -5.52 2.38 5.86
C PHE A 120 -5.87 2.37 7.35
N ILE A 121 -4.93 1.96 8.20
CA ILE A 121 -5.15 1.91 9.65
C ILE A 121 -5.30 3.31 10.21
N THR A 122 -4.41 4.26 9.88
CA THR A 122 -4.56 5.65 10.31
C THR A 122 -5.93 6.21 9.96
N GLN A 123 -6.44 5.89 8.77
CA GLN A 123 -7.78 6.32 8.36
C GLN A 123 -8.91 5.66 9.16
N LEU A 124 -8.80 4.39 9.50
CA LEU A 124 -9.76 3.73 10.38
C LEU A 124 -9.72 4.34 11.78
N ASP A 125 -8.54 4.56 12.34
CA ASP A 125 -8.35 5.09 13.70
C ASP A 125 -9.10 6.40 13.87
N TYR A 126 -8.84 7.40 13.03
CA TYR A 126 -9.46 8.72 13.19
C TYR A 126 -10.97 8.71 12.83
N LYS A 127 -11.41 7.84 11.91
CA LYS A 127 -12.83 7.77 11.52
C LYS A 127 -13.68 7.04 12.55
N ALA A 128 -13.17 5.95 13.09
CA ALA A 128 -13.80 5.24 14.19
C ALA A 128 -13.91 6.17 15.40
N ALA A 129 -12.84 6.88 15.76
CA ALA A 129 -12.83 7.88 16.82
C ALA A 129 -13.87 8.99 16.58
N SER A 130 -13.91 9.56 15.37
CA SER A 130 -14.90 10.58 15.00
C SER A 130 -16.34 10.08 15.05
N ALA A 131 -16.57 8.78 14.86
CA ALA A 131 -17.87 8.16 15.01
C ALA A 131 -18.22 7.80 16.47
N GLY A 132 -17.29 7.98 17.42
CA GLY A 132 -17.46 7.62 18.83
C GLY A 132 -17.12 6.16 19.16
N GLY A 133 -16.24 5.53 18.39
CA GLY A 133 -15.67 4.22 18.71
C GLY A 133 -14.14 4.21 18.66
N GLN A 134 -13.55 3.04 18.49
CA GLN A 134 -12.10 2.86 18.51
C GLN A 134 -11.63 1.66 17.67
N VAL A 135 -10.37 1.71 17.28
CA VAL A 135 -9.66 0.59 16.66
C VAL A 135 -8.73 -0.03 17.69
N VAL A 136 -8.89 -1.32 17.94
CA VAL A 136 -8.07 -2.10 18.88
C VAL A 136 -7.09 -2.95 18.09
N ARG A 137 -5.83 -2.97 18.53
CA ARG A 137 -4.80 -3.85 18.00
C ARG A 137 -4.75 -5.15 18.77
N VAL A 138 -4.78 -6.28 18.06
CA VAL A 138 -4.83 -7.62 18.65
C VAL A 138 -3.58 -8.39 18.24
N ASP A 139 -3.00 -9.16 19.16
CA ASP A 139 -1.84 -10.01 18.85
C ASP A 139 -2.20 -10.98 17.69
N PRO A 140 -1.45 -10.97 16.58
CA PRO A 140 -1.69 -11.87 15.45
C PRO A 140 -1.36 -13.35 15.75
N LYS A 141 -0.75 -13.68 16.90
CA LYS A 141 -0.45 -15.07 17.23
C LYS A 141 -1.73 -15.89 17.40
N HIS A 142 -1.78 -17.03 16.70
CA HIS A 142 -2.89 -18.01 16.75
C HIS A 142 -4.25 -17.50 16.23
N THR A 143 -4.30 -16.39 15.49
CA THR A 143 -5.54 -15.87 14.87
C THR A 143 -5.94 -16.63 13.59
N THR A 144 -5.02 -17.40 13.00
CA THR A 144 -5.25 -18.23 11.82
C THR A 144 -4.79 -19.66 12.11
N GLN A 145 -5.70 -20.65 12.03
CA GLN A 145 -5.41 -22.10 12.03
C GLN A 145 -5.92 -22.74 10.75
#